data_AF-A0A8K1LTE3-F1
#
_entry.id   AF-A0A8K1LTE3-F1
#
_cell.length_a   1.000
_cell.length_b   1.000
_cell.length_c   1.000
_cell.angle_alpha   90.00
_cell.angle_beta   90.00
_cell.angle_gamma   90.00
#
_symmetry.space_group_name_H-M   'P 1'
#
loop_
_entity.id
_entity.type
_entity.pdbx_description
1 polymer ?
#
loop_
_entity_poly.entity_id
_entity_poly.type
_entity_poly.pdbx_seq_one_letter_code
_entity_poly.pdbx_strand_id
1 'polypeptide(L)'
;MEEAQEAGGAGPSVLFLHPDLGLGGAERLVVDAALALRARGCRVQIWTAHYDPGRCFAETRGLAVRRAGGWIPRSLCGRGHALCAALRMAFLALYLILLSGETFDAFVCDQVSACIPVLRLARTRKKVLFYCHFPDQLLTKRESFLKRLYRLPLDWLEEYTTGMADCIVVNSKFTASVFKDTFKSLSHINPDVLYPSLNISSFEEIVPADIADLIPKKKKFLFLSINRYERKKNLALALEALHELRGRLDSHEWDEVHLVMAGGYDKRVLENVEHYEELRRLAAKLGVNDHVTFLRSFSDEQKISLFSNSTPFANCKEHFNPCRGKEQEKWMGWAYSQKVIHRLSDDISFKLMKLTFT
;
A
#
# COMPACT_ATOMS: atom_id res chain seq x y z
N MET A 1 24.29 27.73 -2.46
CA MET A 1 24.79 26.94 -1.32
C MET A 1 24.02 27.42 -0.11
N GLU A 2 22.96 26.70 0.22
CA GLU A 2 22.22 26.91 1.47
C GLU A 2 22.25 25.54 2.16
N GLU A 3 23.29 25.35 2.98
CA GLU A 3 23.34 24.25 3.92
C GLU A 3 22.24 24.50 4.95
N ALA A 4 21.15 23.74 4.85
CA ALA A 4 20.16 23.66 5.91
C ALA A 4 20.87 23.13 7.16
N GLN A 5 21.16 24.05 8.07
CA GLN A 5 21.76 23.80 9.37
C GLN A 5 20.78 22.93 10.18
N GLU A 6 21.03 21.62 10.24
CA GLU A 6 20.27 20.69 11.09
C GLU A 6 20.44 21.13 12.54
N ALA A 7 19.40 21.76 13.09
CA ALA A 7 19.31 22.02 14.51
C ALA A 7 19.43 20.68 15.26
N GLY A 8 20.54 20.51 15.98
CA GLY A 8 20.85 19.32 16.77
C GLY A 8 19.84 19.14 17.90
N GLY A 9 18.69 18.53 17.61
CA GLY A 9 17.75 18.10 18.63
C GLY A 9 18.39 17.02 19.49
N ALA A 10 18.34 17.17 20.82
CA ALA A 10 18.86 16.20 21.80
C ALA A 10 18.07 14.88 21.89
N GLY A 11 17.07 14.68 21.01
CA GLY A 11 16.24 13.48 21.00
C GLY A 11 16.92 12.25 20.39
N PRO A 12 16.33 11.06 20.57
CA PRO A 12 16.85 9.81 20.01
C PRO A 12 17.01 9.88 18.50
N SER A 13 18.01 9.18 17.99
CA SER A 13 18.34 9.07 16.58
C SER A 13 17.81 7.75 16.00
N VAL A 14 16.94 7.86 14.99
CA VAL A 14 16.26 6.71 14.36
C VAL A 14 16.60 6.69 12.88
N LEU A 15 17.08 5.54 12.41
CA LEU A 15 17.41 5.33 11.01
C LEU A 15 16.45 4.34 10.36
N PHE A 16 15.87 4.76 9.23
CA PHE A 16 15.03 3.92 8.40
C PHE A 16 15.85 3.29 7.28
N LEU A 17 15.74 1.97 7.08
CA LEU A 17 16.28 1.27 5.91
C LEU A 17 15.13 0.81 5.02
N HIS A 18 15.10 1.31 3.79
CA HIS A 18 14.09 0.96 2.80
C HIS A 18 14.74 0.66 1.43
N PRO A 19 14.39 -0.42 0.71
CA PRO A 19 15.12 -0.84 -0.49
C PRO A 19 15.06 0.17 -1.67
N ASP A 20 13.94 0.84 -1.89
CA ASP A 20 13.73 1.79 -3.00
C ASP A 20 12.69 2.85 -2.62
N LEU A 21 13.12 4.10 -2.40
CA LEU A 21 12.24 5.17 -1.93
C LEU A 21 11.60 5.92 -3.12
N GLY A 22 10.60 5.28 -3.74
CA GLY A 22 9.81 5.83 -4.84
C GLY A 22 8.38 6.24 -4.44
N LEU A 23 7.43 5.97 -5.33
CA LEU A 23 6.00 6.23 -5.14
C LEU A 23 5.24 4.92 -4.95
N GLY A 24 4.97 4.58 -3.70
CA GLY A 24 4.17 3.41 -3.33
C GLY A 24 3.65 3.49 -1.90
N GLY A 25 2.81 2.53 -1.53
CA GLY A 25 2.16 2.52 -0.21
C GLY A 25 3.13 2.21 0.94
N ALA A 26 4.14 1.37 0.68
CA ALA A 26 5.15 1.04 1.69
C ALA A 26 6.07 2.24 1.94
N GLU A 27 6.48 2.90 0.87
CA GLU A 27 7.27 4.13 0.87
C GLU A 27 6.52 5.24 1.60
N ARG A 28 5.20 5.41 1.34
CA ARG A 28 4.38 6.40 2.04
C ARG A 28 4.39 6.18 3.55
N LEU A 29 4.26 4.93 3.98
CA LEU A 29 4.29 4.58 5.40
C LEU A 29 5.62 4.93 6.05
N VAL A 30 6.75 4.62 5.39
CA VAL A 30 8.09 4.96 5.88
C VAL A 30 8.25 6.47 6.02
N VAL A 31 7.79 7.23 5.01
CA VAL A 31 7.86 8.70 5.02
C VAL A 31 7.01 9.29 6.14
N ASP A 32 5.76 8.85 6.30
CA ASP A 32 4.87 9.35 7.36
C ASP A 32 5.40 9.02 8.75
N ALA A 33 5.93 7.80 8.96
CA ALA A 33 6.56 7.41 10.21
C ALA A 33 7.80 8.25 10.54
N ALA A 34 8.64 8.52 9.52
CA ALA A 34 9.81 9.38 9.66
C ALA A 34 9.42 10.83 10.04
N LEU A 35 8.42 11.39 9.37
CA LEU A 35 7.90 12.73 9.67
C LEU A 35 7.31 12.81 11.08
N ALA A 36 6.54 11.80 11.50
CA ALA A 36 5.94 11.74 12.83
C ALA A 36 7.00 11.65 13.94
N LEU A 37 8.05 10.86 13.75
CA LEU A 37 9.18 10.81 14.70
C LEU A 37 9.94 12.13 14.76
N ARG A 38 10.18 12.76 13.60
CA ARG A 38 10.82 14.08 13.56
C ARG A 38 9.99 15.14 14.28
N ALA A 39 8.67 15.15 14.08
CA ALA A 39 7.76 16.06 14.78
C ALA A 39 7.77 15.85 16.30
N ARG A 40 8.13 14.66 16.78
CA ARG A 40 8.34 14.35 18.22
C ARG A 40 9.75 14.67 18.72
N GLY A 41 10.60 15.31 17.90
CA GLY A 41 11.95 15.73 18.27
C GLY A 41 13.03 14.65 18.08
N CYS A 42 12.72 13.52 17.42
CA CYS A 42 13.74 12.54 17.05
C CYS A 42 14.58 13.05 15.86
N ARG A 43 15.87 12.69 15.84
CA ARG A 43 16.69 12.85 14.63
C ARG A 43 16.42 11.67 13.71
N VAL A 44 16.00 11.94 12.47
CA VAL A 44 15.56 10.89 11.54
C VAL A 44 16.36 10.95 10.25
N GLN A 45 16.89 9.80 9.84
CA GLN A 45 17.57 9.64 8.56
C GLN A 45 16.99 8.43 7.83
N ILE A 46 16.83 8.54 6.50
CA ILE A 46 16.37 7.43 5.66
C ILE A 46 17.52 7.00 4.77
N TRP A 47 17.88 5.73 4.83
CA TRP A 47 18.83 5.10 3.92
C TRP A 47 18.11 4.20 2.95
N THR A 48 18.44 4.37 1.69
CA THR A 48 17.85 3.57 0.62
C THR A 48 18.85 3.25 -0.46
N ALA A 49 18.60 2.18 -1.21
CA ALA A 49 19.47 1.82 -2.33
C ALA A 49 19.10 2.57 -3.62
N HIS A 50 17.90 3.17 -3.70
CA HIS A 50 17.51 4.03 -4.83
C HIS A 50 16.58 5.15 -4.36
N TYR A 51 16.80 6.36 -4.86
CA TYR A 51 15.94 7.52 -4.63
C TYR A 51 16.08 8.47 -5.81
N ASP A 52 14.96 8.86 -6.39
CA ASP A 52 14.86 9.79 -7.51
C ASP A 52 14.07 11.03 -7.06
N PRO A 53 14.71 12.21 -6.89
CA PRO A 53 14.05 13.45 -6.50
C PRO A 53 12.96 13.93 -7.48
N GLY A 54 12.99 13.46 -8.73
CA GLY A 54 11.96 13.72 -9.74
C GLY A 54 10.74 12.81 -9.63
N ARG A 55 10.84 11.70 -8.87
CA ARG A 55 9.76 10.72 -8.69
C ARG A 55 9.70 10.22 -7.24
N CYS A 56 9.48 11.14 -6.32
CA CYS A 56 9.34 10.88 -4.89
C CYS A 56 8.17 11.67 -4.29
N PHE A 57 7.82 11.37 -3.04
CA PHE A 57 6.91 12.21 -2.26
C PHE A 57 7.55 13.59 -2.01
N ALA A 58 6.76 14.66 -1.99
CA ALA A 58 7.30 16.00 -1.81
C ALA A 58 7.98 16.15 -0.43
N GLU A 59 7.44 15.47 0.57
CA GLU A 59 7.89 15.50 1.96
C GLU A 59 9.30 14.90 2.14
N THR A 60 9.74 14.00 1.26
CA THR A 60 11.10 13.43 1.34
C THR A 60 12.18 14.47 1.05
N ARG A 61 11.85 15.58 0.38
CA ARG A 61 12.80 16.69 0.14
C ARG A 61 13.19 17.41 1.42
N GLY A 62 12.31 17.38 2.43
CA GLY A 62 12.60 17.91 3.75
C GLY A 62 13.26 16.90 4.70
N LEU A 63 13.45 15.64 4.30
CA LEU A 63 14.03 14.59 5.13
C LEU A 63 15.49 14.32 4.72
N ALA A 64 16.31 13.89 5.68
CA ALA A 64 17.69 13.47 5.41
C ALA A 64 17.70 12.09 4.74
N VAL A 65 17.61 12.07 3.40
CA VAL A 65 17.65 10.84 2.59
C VAL A 65 19.05 10.60 2.04
N ARG A 66 19.65 9.46 2.38
CA ARG A 66 20.97 9.02 1.92
C ARG A 66 20.83 7.79 1.01
N ARG A 67 21.72 7.69 0.01
CA ARG A 67 21.76 6.58 -0.94
C ARG A 67 23.07 5.80 -0.84
N ALA A 68 22.99 4.47 -0.83
CA ALA A 68 24.15 3.60 -1.00
C ALA A 68 23.78 2.29 -1.71
N GLY A 69 24.73 1.70 -2.44
CA GLY A 69 24.48 0.41 -3.11
C GLY A 69 23.63 0.49 -4.38
N GLY A 70 23.46 1.68 -4.96
CA GLY A 70 22.66 1.88 -6.17
C GLY A 70 23.16 1.10 -7.40
N TRP A 71 24.43 0.67 -7.39
CA TRP A 71 25.06 -0.13 -8.45
C TRP A 71 24.61 -1.61 -8.45
N ILE A 72 24.05 -2.13 -7.35
CA ILE A 72 23.52 -3.49 -7.32
C ILE A 72 22.19 -3.49 -8.10
N PRO A 73 22.02 -4.28 -9.17
CA PRO A 73 20.83 -4.21 -10.01
C PRO A 73 19.55 -4.63 -9.27
N ARG A 74 18.38 -4.18 -9.74
CA ARG A 74 17.07 -4.64 -9.23
C ARG A 74 16.74 -6.09 -9.61
N SER A 75 17.37 -6.57 -10.67
CA SER A 75 17.23 -7.92 -11.22
C SER A 75 18.36 -8.19 -12.19
N LEU A 76 18.74 -9.46 -12.34
CA LEU A 76 19.66 -9.92 -13.37
C LEU A 76 18.83 -10.46 -14.54
N CYS A 77 18.88 -9.80 -15.70
CA CYS A 77 18.11 -10.17 -16.90
C CYS A 77 16.59 -10.36 -16.63
N GLY A 78 15.99 -9.50 -15.80
CA GLY A 78 14.57 -9.59 -15.42
C GLY A 78 14.22 -10.74 -14.46
N ARG A 79 15.23 -11.39 -13.86
CA ARG A 79 15.08 -12.47 -12.89
C ARG A 79 15.81 -12.14 -11.59
N GLY A 80 15.51 -12.92 -10.54
CA GLY A 80 16.24 -12.82 -9.28
C GLY A 80 15.91 -11.60 -8.42
N HIS A 81 14.73 -10.98 -8.59
CA HIS A 81 14.33 -9.75 -7.88
C HIS A 81 14.49 -9.85 -6.36
N ALA A 82 13.99 -10.92 -5.75
CA ALA A 82 14.07 -11.12 -4.30
C ALA A 82 15.51 -11.26 -3.80
N LEU A 83 16.35 -12.01 -4.53
CA LEU A 83 17.78 -12.12 -4.22
C LEU A 83 18.47 -10.77 -4.34
N CYS A 84 18.22 -10.02 -5.41
CA CYS A 84 18.81 -8.69 -5.61
C CYS A 84 18.37 -7.71 -4.52
N ALA A 85 17.10 -7.74 -4.10
CA ALA A 85 16.59 -6.92 -3.01
C ALA A 85 17.25 -7.28 -1.67
N ALA A 86 17.41 -8.58 -1.37
CA ALA A 86 18.13 -9.05 -0.19
C ALA A 86 19.60 -8.58 -0.18
N LEU A 87 20.31 -8.72 -1.31
CA LEU A 87 21.70 -8.27 -1.46
C LEU A 87 21.84 -6.75 -1.31
N ARG A 88 20.91 -5.97 -1.90
CA ARG A 88 20.87 -4.50 -1.75
C ARG A 88 20.73 -4.08 -0.30
N MET A 89 19.81 -4.71 0.43
CA MET A 89 19.56 -4.38 1.84
C MET A 89 20.69 -4.83 2.75
N ALA A 90 21.28 -6.01 2.49
CA ALA A 90 22.46 -6.47 3.22
C ALA A 90 23.66 -5.55 2.99
N PHE A 91 23.91 -5.14 1.74
CA PHE A 91 24.97 -4.18 1.42
C PHE A 91 24.73 -2.82 2.07
N LEU A 92 23.49 -2.31 2.02
CA LEU A 92 23.13 -1.03 2.65
C LEU A 92 23.42 -1.05 4.15
N ALA A 93 23.04 -2.12 4.85
CA ALA A 93 23.35 -2.31 6.26
C ALA A 93 24.86 -2.43 6.52
N LEU A 94 25.60 -3.13 5.66
CA LEU A 94 27.05 -3.28 5.78
C LEU A 94 27.77 -1.94 5.60
N TYR A 95 27.39 -1.18 4.58
CA TYR A 95 27.89 0.17 4.32
C TYR A 95 27.61 1.08 5.51
N LEU A 96 26.41 0.98 6.08
CA LEU A 96 26.03 1.78 7.24
C LEU A 96 26.95 1.50 8.43
N ILE A 97 27.16 0.24 8.78
CA ILE A 97 27.95 -0.14 9.96
C ILE A 97 29.44 0.17 9.79
N LEU A 98 29.99 -0.01 8.58
CA LEU A 98 31.43 0.07 8.34
C LEU A 98 31.91 1.42 7.83
N LEU A 99 31.10 2.13 7.04
CA LEU A 99 31.56 3.26 6.22
C LEU A 99 30.79 4.56 6.45
N SER A 100 29.59 4.53 7.04
CA SER A 100 28.81 5.77 7.21
C SER A 100 29.40 6.72 8.25
N GLY A 101 30.05 6.19 9.29
CA GLY A 101 30.50 6.99 10.45
C GLY A 101 29.36 7.52 11.32
N GLU A 102 28.13 7.16 11.01
CA GLU A 102 26.94 7.69 11.68
C GLU A 102 26.61 6.88 12.94
N THR A 103 25.99 7.53 13.94
CA THR A 103 25.57 6.90 15.20
C THR A 103 24.07 7.00 15.37
N PHE A 104 23.43 5.85 15.65
CA PHE A 104 21.98 5.76 15.81
C PHE A 104 21.60 4.99 17.06
N ASP A 105 20.40 5.24 17.57
CA ASP A 105 19.84 4.56 18.74
C ASP A 105 18.97 3.37 18.34
N ALA A 106 18.22 3.49 17.24
CA ALA A 106 17.35 2.44 16.73
C ALA A 106 17.30 2.40 15.20
N PHE A 107 17.05 1.20 14.67
CA PHE A 107 16.79 0.96 13.26
C PHE A 107 15.33 0.58 13.03
N VAL A 108 14.73 1.14 11.98
CA VAL A 108 13.44 0.73 11.44
C VAL A 108 13.69 0.17 10.06
N CYS A 109 13.38 -1.11 9.86
CA CYS A 109 13.55 -1.80 8.59
C CYS A 109 12.18 -2.24 8.07
N ASP A 110 11.95 -2.18 6.77
CA ASP A 110 10.73 -2.71 6.15
C ASP A 110 11.04 -3.43 4.82
N GLN A 111 10.01 -4.10 4.27
CA GLN A 111 10.03 -4.90 3.03
C GLN A 111 10.93 -6.15 3.08
N VAL A 112 12.22 -5.99 3.37
CA VAL A 112 13.24 -7.04 3.25
C VAL A 112 14.11 -7.09 4.51
N SER A 113 13.97 -8.16 5.28
CA SER A 113 14.63 -8.39 6.57
C SER A 113 16.11 -8.80 6.47
N ALA A 114 16.65 -9.01 5.27
CA ALA A 114 18.04 -9.41 5.05
C ALA A 114 19.09 -8.43 5.61
N CYS A 115 18.71 -7.18 5.90
CA CYS A 115 19.57 -6.20 6.57
C CYS A 115 19.75 -6.49 8.07
N ILE A 116 18.77 -7.12 8.75
CA ILE A 116 18.73 -7.27 10.21
C ILE A 116 19.94 -8.05 10.78
N PRO A 117 20.35 -9.20 10.21
CA PRO A 117 21.52 -9.92 10.71
C PRO A 117 22.79 -9.07 10.63
N VAL A 118 22.93 -8.29 9.55
CA VAL A 118 24.08 -7.40 9.34
C VAL A 118 24.08 -6.29 10.39
N LEU A 119 22.94 -5.64 10.62
CA LEU A 119 22.77 -4.61 11.67
C LEU A 119 23.14 -5.12 13.06
N ARG A 120 22.91 -6.41 13.34
CA ARG A 120 23.28 -7.04 14.61
C ARG A 120 24.78 -7.31 14.76
N LEU A 121 25.57 -7.20 13.70
CA LEU A 121 27.04 -7.23 13.74
C LEU A 121 27.64 -5.88 14.14
N ALA A 122 26.83 -4.83 14.33
CA ALA A 122 27.32 -3.54 14.80
C ALA A 122 28.01 -3.68 16.16
N ARG A 123 29.14 -2.97 16.33
CA ARG A 123 29.99 -3.01 17.54
C ARG A 123 29.19 -2.79 18.83
N THR A 124 28.20 -1.91 18.77
CA THR A 124 27.21 -1.70 19.82
C THR A 124 25.86 -2.21 19.34
N ARG A 125 25.26 -3.14 20.07
CA ARG A 125 23.95 -3.68 19.73
C ARG A 125 22.88 -2.59 19.81
N LYS A 126 22.20 -2.33 18.70
CA LYS A 126 21.08 -1.38 18.60
C LYS A 126 19.76 -2.12 18.48
N LYS A 127 18.67 -1.44 18.80
CA LYS A 127 17.32 -2.00 18.68
C LYS A 127 16.86 -1.95 17.22
N VAL A 128 16.34 -3.07 16.72
CA VAL A 128 15.82 -3.19 15.37
C VAL A 128 14.32 -3.46 15.41
N LEU A 129 13.54 -2.54 14.86
CA LEU A 129 12.12 -2.73 14.58
C LEU A 129 11.96 -3.13 13.11
N PHE A 130 11.23 -4.22 12.85
CA PHE A 130 10.88 -4.64 11.50
C PHE A 130 9.39 -4.43 11.23
N TYR A 131 9.08 -3.63 10.22
CA TYR A 131 7.73 -3.41 9.73
C TYR A 131 7.42 -4.39 8.58
N CYS A 132 6.61 -5.40 8.88
CA CYS A 132 6.17 -6.38 7.91
C CYS A 132 4.86 -5.91 7.25
N HIS A 133 4.98 -5.45 5.99
CA HIS A 133 3.83 -5.08 5.16
C HIS A 133 3.01 -6.30 4.76
N PHE A 134 3.70 -7.34 4.28
CA PHE A 134 3.15 -8.64 3.91
C PHE A 134 4.32 -9.63 3.69
N PRO A 135 4.20 -10.92 4.03
CA PRO A 135 5.28 -11.89 3.76
C PRO A 135 5.62 -12.00 2.27
N ASP A 136 6.89 -11.80 1.91
CA ASP A 136 7.40 -11.87 0.53
C ASP A 136 7.25 -13.30 -0.05
N GLN A 137 7.29 -14.34 0.79
CA GLN A 137 6.94 -15.72 0.41
C GLN A 137 5.65 -15.84 -0.40
N LEU A 138 4.69 -14.95 -0.16
CA LEU A 138 3.35 -14.95 -0.77
C LEU A 138 3.23 -14.00 -1.97
N LEU A 139 4.23 -13.16 -2.23
CA LEU A 139 4.19 -12.15 -3.31
C LEU A 139 4.52 -12.74 -4.70
N THR A 140 4.95 -13.99 -4.78
CA THR A 140 5.30 -14.65 -6.04
C THR A 140 4.47 -15.91 -6.32
N LYS A 141 3.95 -16.03 -7.55
CA LYS A 141 3.38 -17.28 -8.07
C LYS A 141 4.48 -18.32 -8.28
N ARG A 142 4.30 -19.54 -7.77
CA ARG A 142 5.29 -20.63 -7.76
C ARG A 142 5.01 -21.68 -8.85
N GLU A 143 4.86 -21.22 -10.08
CA GLU A 143 4.35 -22.04 -11.20
C GLU A 143 5.34 -23.11 -11.69
N SER A 144 6.66 -22.95 -11.49
CA SER A 144 7.67 -23.90 -11.96
C SER A 144 8.54 -24.46 -10.83
N PHE A 145 9.05 -25.69 -11.02
CA PHE A 145 9.94 -26.35 -10.06
C PHE A 145 11.23 -25.56 -9.81
N LEU A 146 11.86 -25.03 -10.86
CA LEU A 146 13.06 -24.19 -10.74
C LEU A 146 12.80 -22.94 -9.89
N LYS A 147 11.63 -22.31 -10.06
CA LYS A 147 11.24 -21.13 -9.27
C LYS A 147 10.98 -21.50 -7.81
N ARG A 148 10.41 -22.68 -7.55
CA ARG A 148 10.27 -23.22 -6.18
C ARG A 148 11.64 -23.42 -5.54
N LEU A 149 12.57 -24.11 -6.21
CA LEU A 149 13.91 -24.37 -5.69
C LEU A 149 14.69 -23.07 -5.42
N TYR A 150 14.60 -22.08 -6.32
CA TYR A 150 15.17 -20.74 -6.12
C TYR A 150 14.58 -20.00 -4.91
N ARG A 151 13.27 -20.15 -4.66
CA ARG A 151 12.58 -19.47 -3.55
C ARG A 151 12.84 -20.11 -2.20
N LEU A 152 13.03 -21.43 -2.11
CA LEU A 152 13.27 -22.13 -0.84
C LEU A 152 14.32 -21.46 0.07
N PRO A 153 15.56 -21.19 -0.39
CA PRO A 153 16.56 -20.56 0.46
C PRO A 153 16.22 -19.11 0.82
N LEU A 154 15.53 -18.38 -0.06
CA LEU A 154 15.12 -16.99 0.18
C LEU A 154 13.96 -16.89 1.15
N ASP A 155 12.99 -17.80 1.06
CA ASP A 155 11.86 -17.91 1.97
C ASP A 155 12.36 -18.25 3.39
N TRP A 156 13.30 -19.19 3.51
CA TRP A 156 13.97 -19.50 4.77
C TRP A 156 14.75 -18.32 5.31
N LEU A 157 15.49 -17.61 4.45
CA LEU A 157 16.23 -16.41 4.84
C LEU A 157 15.27 -15.32 5.35
N GLU A 158 14.19 -15.05 4.64
CA GLU A 158 13.19 -14.06 5.06
C GLU A 158 12.64 -14.38 6.45
N GLU A 159 12.22 -15.62 6.68
CA GLU A 159 11.67 -16.05 7.96
C GLU A 159 12.73 -15.95 9.07
N TYR A 160 13.91 -16.51 8.84
CA TYR A 160 15.00 -16.50 9.82
C TYR A 160 15.42 -15.07 10.19
N THR A 161 15.64 -14.22 9.19
CA THR A 161 16.12 -12.85 9.41
C THR A 161 15.04 -11.94 10.02
N THR A 162 13.77 -12.15 9.69
CA THR A 162 12.64 -11.46 10.34
C THR A 162 12.59 -11.75 11.84
N GLY A 163 12.82 -13.01 12.23
CA GLY A 163 12.87 -13.43 13.64
C GLY A 163 14.03 -12.84 14.44
N MET A 164 15.00 -12.19 13.78
CA MET A 164 16.13 -11.52 14.44
C MET A 164 15.83 -10.07 14.85
N ALA A 165 14.66 -9.52 14.50
CA ALA A 165 14.24 -8.20 14.97
C ALA A 165 13.98 -8.18 16.49
N ASP A 166 14.20 -7.05 17.15
CA ASP A 166 13.82 -6.87 18.57
C ASP A 166 12.31 -6.63 18.71
N CYS A 167 11.68 -6.03 17.69
CA CYS A 167 10.25 -5.77 17.62
C CYS A 167 9.77 -6.00 16.19
N ILE A 168 8.65 -6.70 16.02
CA ILE A 168 8.01 -6.94 14.73
C ILE A 168 6.64 -6.31 14.78
N VAL A 169 6.37 -5.42 13.83
CA VAL A 169 5.06 -4.79 13.66
C VAL A 169 4.47 -5.15 12.31
N VAL A 170 3.14 -5.23 12.24
CA VAL A 170 2.39 -5.53 11.02
C VAL A 170 1.32 -4.48 10.79
N ASN A 171 0.94 -4.31 9.52
CA ASN A 171 0.01 -3.26 9.11
C ASN A 171 -1.46 -3.48 9.53
N SER A 172 -1.82 -4.69 9.92
CA SER A 172 -3.19 -5.07 10.23
C SER A 172 -3.25 -6.39 10.99
N LYS A 173 -4.39 -6.66 11.65
CA LYS A 173 -4.67 -7.97 12.26
C LYS A 173 -4.71 -9.11 11.23
N PHE A 174 -5.15 -8.80 10.01
CA PHE A 174 -5.11 -9.74 8.89
C PHE A 174 -3.67 -10.18 8.61
N THR A 175 -2.76 -9.23 8.41
CA THR A 175 -1.35 -9.55 8.18
C THR A 175 -0.73 -10.22 9.40
N ALA A 176 -1.17 -9.91 10.63
CA ALA A 176 -0.76 -10.65 11.81
C ALA A 176 -1.13 -12.14 11.73
N SER A 177 -2.33 -12.48 11.25
CA SER A 177 -2.72 -13.88 11.02
C SER A 177 -1.91 -14.52 9.89
N VAL A 178 -1.72 -13.82 8.76
CA VAL A 178 -0.96 -14.32 7.62
C VAL A 178 0.50 -14.54 7.98
N PHE A 179 1.08 -13.66 8.80
CA PHE A 179 2.43 -13.78 9.34
C PHE A 179 2.60 -15.11 10.09
N LYS A 180 1.69 -15.42 11.03
CA LYS A 180 1.72 -16.68 11.79
C LYS A 180 1.49 -17.90 10.93
N ASP A 181 0.62 -17.78 9.93
CA ASP A 181 0.32 -18.85 8.99
C ASP A 181 1.50 -19.12 8.03
N THR A 182 2.32 -18.10 7.74
CA THR A 182 3.43 -18.21 6.79
C THR A 182 4.74 -18.58 7.50
N PHE A 183 5.14 -17.82 8.51
CA PHE A 183 6.39 -18.01 9.24
C PHE A 183 6.21 -18.99 10.40
N LYS A 184 6.26 -20.28 10.09
CA LYS A 184 5.95 -21.35 11.05
C LYS A 184 6.88 -21.37 12.26
N SER A 185 8.18 -21.13 12.06
CA SER A 185 9.16 -21.02 13.14
C SER A 185 8.91 -19.81 14.05
N LEU A 186 8.29 -18.75 13.52
CA LEU A 186 7.95 -17.52 14.26
C LEU A 186 6.48 -17.49 14.74
N SER A 187 5.73 -18.59 14.61
CA SER A 187 4.31 -18.65 14.99
C SER A 187 4.04 -18.36 16.47
N HIS A 188 5.06 -18.55 17.33
CA HIS A 188 5.03 -18.22 18.74
C HIS A 188 5.16 -16.70 19.02
N ILE A 189 5.58 -15.91 18.03
CA ILE A 189 5.69 -14.46 18.11
C ILE A 189 4.33 -13.83 17.81
N ASN A 190 3.91 -12.90 18.66
CA ASN A 190 2.74 -12.07 18.43
C ASN A 190 3.20 -10.68 17.95
N PRO A 191 3.15 -10.39 16.63
CA PRO A 191 3.53 -9.06 16.15
C PRO A 191 2.51 -8.01 16.58
N ASP A 192 3.00 -6.82 16.91
CA ASP A 192 2.13 -5.67 17.23
C ASP A 192 1.51 -5.09 15.96
N VAL A 193 0.29 -4.59 16.05
CA VAL A 193 -0.40 -3.99 14.89
C VAL A 193 -0.16 -2.48 14.87
N LEU A 194 0.57 -2.02 13.86
CA LEU A 194 0.77 -0.60 13.56
C LEU A 194 0.11 -0.26 12.24
N TYR A 195 -1.12 0.24 12.31
CA TYR A 195 -1.88 0.65 11.12
C TYR A 195 -1.17 1.77 10.35
N PRO A 196 -1.26 1.76 9.01
CA PRO A 196 -0.73 2.84 8.18
C PRO A 196 -1.44 4.15 8.56
N SER A 197 -0.69 5.24 8.59
CA SER A 197 -1.27 6.57 8.78
C SER A 197 -1.90 7.08 7.49
N LEU A 198 -2.96 7.87 7.64
CA LEU A 198 -3.47 8.75 6.59
C LEU A 198 -3.18 10.19 7.01
N ASN A 199 -2.67 10.99 6.08
CA ASN A 199 -2.47 12.41 6.34
C ASN A 199 -3.83 13.14 6.25
N ILE A 200 -4.53 13.24 7.37
CA ILE A 200 -5.89 13.81 7.43
C ILE A 200 -5.91 15.28 6.98
N SER A 201 -4.88 16.08 7.28
CA SER A 201 -4.86 17.51 6.92
C SER A 201 -4.87 17.70 5.40
N SER A 202 -4.23 16.81 4.64
CA SER A 202 -4.29 16.84 3.18
C SER A 202 -5.71 16.61 2.64
N PHE A 203 -6.59 15.92 3.37
CA PHE A 203 -7.99 15.75 2.98
C PHE A 203 -8.87 16.93 3.39
N GLU A 204 -8.48 17.68 4.43
CA GLU A 204 -9.26 18.82 4.95
C GLU A 204 -8.95 20.13 4.22
N GLU A 205 -7.70 20.31 3.79
CA GLU A 205 -7.24 21.54 3.11
C GLU A 205 -7.65 21.59 1.63
N ILE A 206 -7.88 20.43 1.00
CA ILE A 206 -8.22 20.38 -0.42
C ILE A 206 -9.68 20.76 -0.62
N VAL A 207 -9.88 21.86 -1.34
CA VAL A 207 -11.21 22.30 -1.79
C VAL A 207 -11.75 21.27 -2.80
N PRO A 208 -12.90 20.63 -2.53
CA PRO A 208 -13.47 19.66 -3.46
C PRO A 208 -13.74 20.32 -4.83
N ALA A 209 -13.24 19.70 -5.89
CA ALA A 209 -13.58 20.11 -7.25
C ALA A 209 -15.03 19.78 -7.57
N ASP A 210 -15.66 20.59 -8.42
CA ASP A 210 -16.95 20.23 -8.98
C ASP A 210 -16.79 19.00 -9.90
N ILE A 211 -17.48 17.92 -9.55
CA ILE A 211 -17.49 16.65 -10.28
C ILE A 211 -18.73 16.52 -11.17
N ALA A 212 -19.58 17.56 -11.26
CA ALA A 212 -20.81 17.55 -12.03
C ALA A 212 -20.61 17.36 -13.54
N ASP A 213 -19.41 17.68 -14.05
CA ASP A 213 -19.03 17.44 -15.45
C ASP A 213 -18.47 16.03 -15.68
N LEU A 214 -18.07 15.33 -14.62
CA LEU A 214 -17.49 13.98 -14.69
C LEU A 214 -18.53 12.88 -14.50
N ILE A 215 -19.61 13.17 -13.77
CA ILE A 215 -20.62 12.18 -13.37
C ILE A 215 -22.01 12.66 -13.80
N PRO A 216 -22.89 11.78 -14.29
CA PRO A 216 -24.26 12.15 -14.61
C PRO A 216 -24.97 12.84 -13.44
N LYS A 217 -25.64 13.96 -13.73
CA LYS A 217 -26.41 14.72 -12.74
C LYS A 217 -27.60 13.88 -12.25
N LYS A 218 -28.01 14.08 -10.99
CA LYS A 218 -29.20 13.47 -10.34
C LYS A 218 -29.12 11.96 -10.03
N LYS A 219 -27.93 11.40 -9.84
CA LYS A 219 -27.78 10.03 -9.31
C LYS A 219 -27.79 10.05 -7.78
N LYS A 220 -28.72 9.30 -7.16
CA LYS A 220 -28.85 9.22 -5.69
C LYS A 220 -27.82 8.26 -5.11
N PHE A 221 -27.58 7.14 -5.78
CA PHE A 221 -26.67 6.09 -5.34
C PHE A 221 -25.43 6.07 -6.22
N LEU A 222 -24.41 6.80 -5.78
CA LEU A 222 -23.12 6.85 -6.47
C LEU A 222 -22.15 5.87 -5.80
N PHE A 223 -21.80 4.78 -6.48
CA PHE A 223 -20.77 3.85 -6.05
C PHE A 223 -19.42 4.22 -6.65
N LEU A 224 -18.33 3.99 -5.92
CA LEU A 224 -16.99 4.39 -6.36
C LEU A 224 -15.98 3.27 -6.16
N SER A 225 -15.36 2.81 -7.25
CA SER A 225 -14.15 1.97 -7.18
C SER A 225 -12.92 2.78 -7.60
N ILE A 226 -11.99 3.00 -6.67
CA ILE A 226 -10.70 3.65 -6.94
C ILE A 226 -9.57 2.64 -6.87
N ASN A 227 -8.99 2.29 -8.02
CA ASN A 227 -7.90 1.32 -8.12
C ASN A 227 -7.03 1.56 -9.36
N ARG A 228 -5.79 1.06 -9.39
CA ARG A 228 -5.07 0.97 -10.68
C ARG A 228 -5.80 0.00 -11.61
N TYR A 229 -5.77 0.26 -12.92
CA TYR A 229 -6.28 -0.67 -13.93
C TYR A 229 -5.33 -1.88 -14.07
N GLU A 230 -5.33 -2.76 -13.07
CA GLU A 230 -4.51 -3.96 -12.99
C GLU A 230 -5.41 -5.18 -12.76
N ARG A 231 -5.17 -6.29 -13.50
CA ARG A 231 -6.08 -7.46 -13.49
C ARG A 231 -6.20 -8.08 -12.09
N LYS A 232 -5.13 -8.00 -11.30
CA LYS A 232 -5.09 -8.51 -9.91
C LYS A 232 -6.09 -7.82 -8.96
N LYS A 233 -6.59 -6.63 -9.32
CA LYS A 233 -7.56 -5.87 -8.52
C LYS A 233 -9.00 -6.36 -8.71
N ASN A 234 -9.21 -7.27 -9.67
CA ASN A 234 -10.50 -7.86 -9.99
C ASN A 234 -11.62 -6.82 -10.17
N LEU A 235 -11.36 -5.76 -10.94
CA LEU A 235 -12.31 -4.66 -11.15
C LEU A 235 -13.61 -5.10 -11.86
N ALA A 236 -13.55 -6.23 -12.58
CA ALA A 236 -14.70 -6.86 -13.21
C ALA A 236 -15.82 -7.18 -12.22
N LEU A 237 -15.49 -7.57 -10.98
CA LEU A 237 -16.47 -7.89 -9.94
C LEU A 237 -17.41 -6.72 -9.66
N ALA A 238 -16.93 -5.48 -9.73
CA ALA A 238 -17.78 -4.29 -9.55
C ALA A 238 -18.87 -4.20 -10.63
N LEU A 239 -18.52 -4.54 -11.87
CA LEU A 239 -19.43 -4.51 -13.02
C LEU A 239 -20.44 -5.65 -12.96
N GLU A 240 -19.97 -6.85 -12.59
CA GLU A 240 -20.82 -8.02 -12.39
C GLU A 240 -21.82 -7.79 -11.25
N ALA A 241 -21.35 -7.23 -10.12
CA ALA A 241 -22.22 -6.88 -8.99
C ALA A 241 -23.25 -5.82 -9.36
N LEU A 242 -22.87 -4.81 -10.16
CA LEU A 242 -23.80 -3.81 -10.68
C LEU A 242 -24.84 -4.42 -11.62
N HIS A 243 -24.44 -5.37 -12.47
CA HIS A 243 -25.36 -6.12 -13.33
C HIS A 243 -26.35 -6.96 -12.53
N GLU A 244 -25.89 -7.67 -11.50
CA GLU A 244 -26.76 -8.42 -10.58
C GLU A 244 -27.70 -7.49 -9.79
N LEU A 245 -27.22 -6.32 -9.38
CA LEU A 245 -28.05 -5.32 -8.69
C LEU A 245 -29.21 -4.85 -9.57
N ARG A 246 -28.98 -4.66 -10.88
CA ARG A 246 -30.03 -4.29 -11.85
C ARG A 246 -31.23 -5.25 -11.79
N GLY A 247 -30.99 -6.55 -11.65
CA GLY A 247 -32.04 -7.56 -11.57
C GLY A 247 -32.87 -7.52 -10.28
N ARG A 248 -32.47 -6.72 -9.29
CA ARG A 248 -33.09 -6.64 -7.95
C ARG A 248 -33.74 -5.28 -7.66
N LEU A 249 -33.66 -4.35 -8.60
CA LEU A 249 -34.20 -2.99 -8.48
C LEU A 249 -35.32 -2.79 -9.48
N ASP A 250 -36.26 -1.90 -9.14
CA ASP A 250 -37.21 -1.40 -10.14
C ASP A 250 -36.54 -0.40 -11.10
N SER A 251 -37.25 0.00 -12.17
CA SER A 251 -36.71 0.90 -13.18
C SER A 251 -36.37 2.29 -12.63
N HIS A 252 -37.09 2.76 -11.61
CA HIS A 252 -36.87 4.07 -11.01
C HIS A 252 -35.62 4.06 -10.14
N GLU A 253 -35.48 3.06 -9.27
CA GLU A 253 -34.29 2.85 -8.44
C GLU A 253 -33.04 2.62 -9.28
N TRP A 254 -33.16 1.87 -10.38
CA TRP A 254 -32.04 1.63 -11.30
C TRP A 254 -31.52 2.94 -11.94
N ASP A 255 -32.41 3.82 -12.35
CA ASP A 255 -32.05 5.14 -12.92
C ASP A 255 -31.32 6.04 -11.91
N GLU A 256 -31.50 5.83 -10.62
CA GLU A 256 -30.81 6.56 -9.56
C GLU A 256 -29.40 6.02 -9.23
N VAL A 257 -29.05 4.82 -9.72
CA VAL A 257 -27.76 4.15 -9.44
C VAL A 257 -26.72 4.47 -10.51
N HIS A 258 -25.48 4.73 -10.06
CA HIS A 258 -24.32 4.94 -10.94
C HIS A 258 -23.03 4.44 -10.29
N LEU A 259 -22.14 3.82 -11.08
CA LEU A 259 -20.82 3.37 -10.65
C LEU A 259 -19.73 4.22 -11.30
N VAL A 260 -18.83 4.79 -10.50
CA VAL A 260 -17.63 5.46 -10.95
C VAL A 260 -16.45 4.51 -10.76
N MET A 261 -15.84 4.10 -11.86
CA MET A 261 -14.61 3.30 -11.86
C MET A 261 -13.44 4.19 -12.21
N ALA A 262 -12.81 4.75 -11.18
CA ALA A 262 -11.68 5.64 -11.32
C ALA A 262 -10.37 4.88 -11.11
N GLY A 263 -9.37 5.15 -11.94
CA GLY A 263 -8.12 4.44 -11.79
C GLY A 263 -6.89 5.10 -12.37
N GLY A 264 -5.75 4.72 -11.78
CA GLY A 264 -4.44 5.08 -12.30
C GLY A 264 -4.26 4.47 -13.68
N TYR A 265 -4.07 5.33 -14.68
CA TYR A 265 -3.91 4.95 -16.08
C TYR A 265 -2.58 5.51 -16.60
N ASP A 266 -1.58 4.63 -16.76
CA ASP A 266 -0.30 4.97 -17.37
C ASP A 266 -0.19 4.33 -18.76
N LYS A 267 -0.14 5.15 -19.82
CA LYS A 267 -0.02 4.68 -21.21
C LYS A 267 1.25 3.86 -21.46
N ARG A 268 2.26 3.98 -20.61
CA ARG A 268 3.53 3.22 -20.69
C ARG A 268 3.38 1.81 -20.13
N VAL A 269 2.35 1.58 -19.31
CA VAL A 269 2.04 0.28 -18.71
C VAL A 269 0.97 -0.39 -19.56
N LEU A 270 1.38 -1.30 -20.43
CA LEU A 270 0.48 -1.98 -21.38
C LEU A 270 -0.73 -2.62 -20.67
N GLU A 271 -0.53 -3.23 -19.49
CA GLU A 271 -1.60 -3.81 -18.69
C GLU A 271 -2.70 -2.77 -18.35
N ASN A 272 -2.35 -1.52 -18.03
CA ASN A 272 -3.35 -0.50 -17.69
C ASN A 272 -4.22 -0.15 -18.89
N VAL A 273 -3.62 -0.10 -20.09
CA VAL A 273 -4.31 0.22 -21.33
C VAL A 273 -5.24 -0.92 -21.73
N GLU A 274 -4.72 -2.16 -21.77
CA GLU A 274 -5.51 -3.34 -22.13
C GLU A 274 -6.65 -3.59 -21.15
N HIS A 275 -6.37 -3.53 -19.84
CA HIS A 275 -7.37 -3.86 -18.84
C HIS A 275 -8.49 -2.81 -18.77
N TYR A 276 -8.18 -1.54 -19.00
CA TYR A 276 -9.19 -0.50 -19.17
C TYR A 276 -10.18 -0.84 -20.30
N GLU A 277 -9.68 -1.24 -21.48
CA GLU A 277 -10.51 -1.61 -22.62
C GLU A 277 -11.29 -2.92 -22.37
N GLU A 278 -10.69 -3.90 -21.69
CA GLU A 278 -11.38 -5.12 -21.25
C GLU A 278 -12.60 -4.79 -20.38
N LEU A 279 -12.44 -3.89 -19.41
CA LEU A 279 -13.53 -3.48 -18.51
C LEU A 279 -14.63 -2.71 -19.25
N ARG A 280 -14.28 -1.85 -20.20
CA ARG A 280 -15.29 -1.17 -21.05
C ARG A 280 -16.09 -2.15 -21.89
N ARG A 281 -15.42 -3.14 -22.50
CA ARG A 281 -16.11 -4.20 -23.26
C ARG A 281 -17.00 -5.05 -22.35
N LEU A 282 -16.56 -5.34 -21.13
CA LEU A 282 -17.37 -6.07 -20.15
C LEU A 282 -18.62 -5.27 -19.75
N ALA A 283 -18.49 -3.97 -19.48
CA ALA A 283 -19.64 -3.12 -19.17
C ALA A 283 -20.66 -3.07 -20.33
N ALA A 284 -20.18 -3.01 -21.57
CA ALA A 284 -21.04 -3.09 -22.76
C ALA A 284 -21.73 -4.47 -22.88
N LYS A 285 -20.98 -5.56 -22.68
CA LYS A 285 -21.51 -6.93 -22.71
C LYS A 285 -22.59 -7.17 -21.65
N LEU A 286 -22.40 -6.62 -20.44
CA LEU A 286 -23.37 -6.69 -19.33
C LEU A 286 -24.53 -5.71 -19.49
N GLY A 287 -24.49 -4.82 -20.49
CA GLY A 287 -25.53 -3.82 -20.72
C GLY A 287 -25.67 -2.80 -19.60
N VAL A 288 -24.57 -2.45 -18.92
CA VAL A 288 -24.53 -1.47 -17.80
C VAL A 288 -23.74 -0.20 -18.14
N ASN A 289 -23.32 -0.03 -19.40
CA ASN A 289 -22.45 1.07 -19.82
C ASN A 289 -23.00 2.47 -19.49
N ASP A 290 -24.32 2.65 -19.52
CA ASP A 290 -24.96 3.94 -19.21
C ASP A 290 -24.98 4.28 -17.71
N HIS A 291 -24.69 3.29 -16.86
CA HIS A 291 -24.62 3.42 -15.40
C HIS A 291 -23.17 3.31 -14.89
N VAL A 292 -22.18 3.38 -15.78
CA VAL A 292 -20.75 3.31 -15.40
C VAL A 292 -19.96 4.45 -16.04
N THR A 293 -19.29 5.26 -15.22
CA THR A 293 -18.27 6.21 -15.69
C THR A 293 -16.88 5.66 -15.43
N PHE A 294 -16.06 5.57 -16.47
CA PHE A 294 -14.64 5.22 -16.34
C PHE A 294 -13.76 6.48 -16.34
N LEU A 295 -13.06 6.74 -15.23
CA LEU A 295 -12.16 7.89 -15.11
C LEU A 295 -10.69 7.46 -15.20
N ARG A 296 -10.00 7.89 -16.26
CA ARG A 296 -8.58 7.61 -16.51
C ARG A 296 -7.72 8.68 -15.88
N SER A 297 -7.13 8.38 -14.73
CA SER A 297 -6.34 9.31 -13.91
C SER A 297 -7.17 10.52 -13.46
N PHE A 298 -7.00 10.92 -12.22
CA PHE A 298 -7.77 12.01 -11.61
C PHE A 298 -6.85 12.78 -10.67
N SER A 299 -7.13 14.06 -10.47
CA SER A 299 -6.36 14.89 -9.54
C SER A 299 -6.72 14.57 -8.09
N ASP A 300 -5.89 15.00 -7.13
CA ASP A 300 -6.18 14.78 -5.72
C ASP A 300 -7.47 15.53 -5.28
N GLU A 301 -7.78 16.66 -5.90
CA GLU A 301 -9.05 17.39 -5.69
C GLU A 301 -10.26 16.59 -6.18
N GLN A 302 -10.15 15.97 -7.36
CA GLN A 302 -11.19 15.09 -7.90
C GLN A 302 -11.35 13.84 -7.03
N LYS A 303 -10.23 13.26 -6.55
CA LYS A 303 -10.24 12.10 -5.65
C LYS A 303 -11.06 12.37 -4.40
N ILE A 304 -10.83 13.52 -3.76
CA ILE A 304 -11.50 13.92 -2.53
C ILE A 304 -12.99 14.16 -2.80
N SER A 305 -13.31 14.89 -3.87
CA SER A 305 -14.70 15.11 -4.26
C SER A 305 -15.45 13.80 -4.54
N LEU A 306 -14.78 12.84 -5.19
CA LEU A 306 -15.33 11.49 -5.39
C LEU A 306 -15.60 10.79 -4.05
N PHE A 307 -14.64 10.76 -3.13
CA PHE A 307 -14.84 10.15 -1.80
C PHE A 307 -15.94 10.83 -0.98
N SER A 308 -16.06 12.15 -1.05
CA SER A 308 -17.09 12.90 -0.31
C SER A 308 -18.51 12.68 -0.84
N ASN A 309 -18.65 12.36 -2.13
CA ASN A 309 -19.97 12.29 -2.79
C ASN A 309 -20.43 10.86 -3.12
N SER A 310 -19.62 9.84 -2.84
CA SER A 310 -19.91 8.45 -3.22
C SER A 310 -19.76 7.46 -2.07
N THR A 311 -20.38 6.29 -2.25
CA THR A 311 -20.17 5.11 -1.42
C THR A 311 -19.00 4.31 -2.00
N PRO A 312 -17.86 4.22 -1.28
CA PRO A 312 -16.71 3.50 -1.79
C PRO A 312 -16.98 2.00 -1.88
N PHE A 313 -16.41 1.39 -2.91
CA PHE A 313 -16.53 -0.01 -3.28
C PHE A 313 -15.12 -0.58 -3.46
N ALA A 314 -14.74 -1.52 -2.58
CA ALA A 314 -13.42 -2.13 -2.56
C ALA A 314 -13.49 -3.61 -2.97
N ASN A 315 -12.75 -3.98 -4.02
CA ASN A 315 -12.67 -5.37 -4.46
C ASN A 315 -11.78 -6.19 -3.51
N CYS A 316 -12.28 -7.36 -3.12
CA CYS A 316 -11.64 -8.29 -2.21
C CYS A 316 -10.41 -8.96 -2.85
N LYS A 317 -9.21 -8.58 -2.39
CA LYS A 317 -7.88 -9.27 -2.40
C LYS A 317 -6.74 -8.25 -2.46
N GLU A 318 -6.65 -7.37 -1.47
CA GLU A 318 -5.47 -6.50 -1.29
C GLU A 318 -4.72 -6.89 -0.03
N HIS A 319 -3.40 -6.69 -0.02
CA HIS A 319 -2.54 -7.01 1.14
C HIS A 319 -2.94 -6.29 2.44
N PHE A 320 -3.82 -5.28 2.36
CA PHE A 320 -4.38 -4.54 3.49
C PHE A 320 -5.86 -4.85 3.79
N ASN A 321 -6.57 -5.58 2.91
CA ASN A 321 -8.02 -5.72 3.01
C ASN A 321 -8.41 -7.19 3.28
N PRO A 322 -8.83 -7.54 4.52
CA PRO A 322 -9.16 -8.93 4.89
C PRO A 322 -10.40 -9.45 4.16
N CYS A 323 -10.33 -10.71 3.70
CA CYS A 323 -11.48 -11.46 3.16
C CYS A 323 -12.13 -12.40 4.19
N ARG A 324 -12.17 -12.07 5.50
CA ARG A 324 -12.86 -12.93 6.49
C ARG A 324 -13.81 -12.14 7.42
N GLY A 325 -15.08 -12.13 7.00
CA GLY A 325 -16.30 -12.00 7.81
C GLY A 325 -16.28 -10.98 8.95
N LYS A 326 -15.85 -11.40 10.15
CA LYS A 326 -16.05 -10.64 11.40
C LYS A 326 -15.05 -9.49 11.64
N GLU A 327 -13.89 -9.50 10.99
CA GLU A 327 -12.91 -8.40 11.14
C GLU A 327 -13.15 -7.26 10.15
N GLN A 328 -13.84 -7.54 9.04
CA GLN A 328 -14.16 -6.57 8.00
C GLN A 328 -15.26 -5.59 8.45
N GLU A 329 -16.25 -6.03 9.24
CA GLU A 329 -17.21 -5.13 9.90
C GLU A 329 -16.53 -4.13 10.84
N LYS A 330 -15.41 -4.51 11.47
CA LYS A 330 -14.65 -3.61 12.36
C LYS A 330 -13.70 -2.70 11.60
N TRP A 331 -13.08 -3.18 10.52
CA TRP A 331 -12.18 -2.37 9.68
C TRP A 331 -12.95 -1.39 8.79
N MET A 332 -14.04 -1.85 8.16
CA MET A 332 -14.98 -0.97 7.48
C MET A 332 -15.72 -0.12 8.51
N GLY A 333 -16.12 -0.65 9.66
CA GLY A 333 -16.63 0.17 10.77
C GLY A 333 -15.68 1.29 11.15
N TRP A 334 -14.36 1.05 11.23
CA TRP A 334 -13.36 2.06 11.59
C TRP A 334 -13.02 3.04 10.45
N ALA A 335 -12.83 2.56 9.22
CA ALA A 335 -12.55 3.38 8.04
C ALA A 335 -13.77 4.21 7.59
N TYR A 336 -14.99 3.69 7.80
CA TYR A 336 -16.25 4.39 7.49
C TYR A 336 -16.76 5.23 8.69
N SER A 337 -16.28 4.98 9.92
CA SER A 337 -16.64 5.75 11.13
C SER A 337 -16.10 7.18 11.15
N GLN A 338 -15.21 7.57 10.24
CA GLN A 338 -14.67 8.93 10.18
C GLN A 338 -15.40 9.81 9.14
N LYS A 339 -16.75 9.88 9.22
CA LYS A 339 -17.71 10.65 8.37
C LYS A 339 -18.33 9.96 7.14
N VAL A 340 -18.60 8.65 7.15
CA VAL A 340 -19.43 8.00 6.10
C VAL A 340 -20.65 7.25 6.66
N ILE A 341 -20.76 7.08 7.99
CA ILE A 341 -21.84 6.30 8.61
C ILE A 341 -23.25 6.91 8.46
N HIS A 342 -23.40 8.21 8.16
CA HIS A 342 -24.74 8.80 8.04
C HIS A 342 -25.47 8.50 6.72
N ARG A 343 -24.84 7.88 5.70
CA ARG A 343 -25.49 7.54 4.41
C ARG A 343 -25.70 6.05 4.16
N LEU A 344 -25.17 5.16 5.00
CA LEU A 344 -25.27 3.70 4.82
C LEU A 344 -26.59 3.08 5.33
N SER A 345 -27.62 3.91 5.54
CA SER A 345 -28.95 3.47 6.00
C SER A 345 -29.79 2.81 4.89
N ASP A 346 -29.37 2.87 3.63
CA ASP A 346 -30.24 2.55 2.50
C ASP A 346 -30.02 1.11 1.99
N ASP A 347 -31.13 0.37 1.87
CA ASP A 347 -31.22 -1.07 1.52
C ASP A 347 -30.46 -1.44 0.21
N ILE A 348 -30.36 -0.51 -0.74
CA ILE A 348 -29.66 -0.69 -2.02
C ILE A 348 -28.14 -0.79 -1.85
N SER A 349 -27.54 0.07 -1.00
CA SER A 349 -26.10 0.02 -0.72
C SER A 349 -25.72 -1.30 -0.06
N PHE A 350 -26.58 -1.78 0.84
CA PHE A 350 -26.40 -3.06 1.52
C PHE A 350 -26.58 -4.27 0.59
N LYS A 351 -27.55 -4.22 -0.34
CA LYS A 351 -27.78 -5.25 -1.38
C LYS A 351 -26.58 -5.41 -2.31
N LEU A 352 -26.02 -4.32 -2.82
CA LEU A 352 -24.82 -4.38 -3.67
C LEU A 352 -23.63 -4.95 -2.89
N MET A 353 -23.48 -4.55 -1.63
CA MET A 353 -22.40 -5.04 -0.79
C MET A 353 -22.51 -6.57 -0.59
N LYS A 354 -23.70 -7.10 -0.26
CA LYS A 354 -23.93 -8.55 -0.13
C LYS A 354 -23.60 -9.34 -1.40
N LEU A 355 -23.98 -8.82 -2.57
CA LEU A 355 -23.73 -9.46 -3.88
C LEU A 355 -22.26 -9.72 -4.17
N THR A 356 -21.35 -9.00 -3.51
CA THR A 356 -19.91 -9.13 -3.74
C THR A 356 -19.21 -10.08 -2.77
N PHE A 357 -19.93 -10.52 -1.73
CA PHE A 357 -19.43 -11.39 -0.68
C PHE A 357 -19.99 -12.82 -0.74
N THR A 358 -21.01 -13.06 -1.56
CA THR A 358 -21.55 -14.37 -1.94
C THR A 358 -20.98 -14.79 -3.28
#